data_AF-A0A526TM91-F1
#
_entry.id   AF-A0A526TM91-F1
#
_cell.length_a   1.000
_cell.length_b   1.000
_cell.length_c   1.000
_cell.angle_alpha   90.00
_cell.angle_beta   90.00
_cell.angle_gamma   90.00
#
_symmetry.space_group_name_H-M   'P 1'
#
loop_
_entity.id
_entity.type
_entity.pdbx_description
1 polymer ?
#
loop_
_entity_poly.entity_id
_entity_poly.type
_entity_poly.pdbx_seq_one_letter_code
_entity_poly.pdbx_strand_id
1 'polypeptide(L)'
;MTVKLSSSNLSKLPAEVAGPNYDRATLKAGIVHFGVGNFHRSHQAVYLDDLFNSGIGHDWALIGAGVFDGEKIGRGKLEEQDWLTTVVEQDSGHM
;
A
#
# COMPACT_ATOMS: atom_id res chain seq x y z
N MET A 1 7.13 0.36 20.91
CA MET A 1 6.37 -0.90 20.78
C MET A 1 6.06 -1.11 19.31
N THR A 2 6.16 -2.34 18.80
CA THR A 2 5.80 -2.65 17.41
C THR A 2 4.28 -2.77 17.28
N VAL A 3 3.71 -2.26 16.19
CA VAL A 3 2.28 -2.33 15.89
C VAL A 3 2.10 -3.15 14.61
N LYS A 4 1.23 -4.17 14.63
CA LYS A 4 0.89 -4.91 13.40
C LYS A 4 0.11 -3.97 12.47
N LEU A 5 0.58 -3.81 11.24
CA LEU A 5 -0.07 -2.98 10.23
C LEU A 5 -1.43 -3.58 9.86
N SER A 6 -2.48 -2.78 10.05
CA SER A 6 -3.86 -3.07 9.66
C SER A 6 -4.63 -1.75 9.63
N SER A 7 -5.79 -1.73 8.98
CA SER A 7 -6.66 -0.55 8.91
C SER A 7 -7.08 -0.08 10.30
N SER A 8 -7.36 -1.03 11.20
CA SER A 8 -7.74 -0.77 12.60
C SER A 8 -6.61 -0.21 13.47
N ASN A 9 -5.36 -0.25 13.00
CA ASN A 9 -4.19 0.23 13.73
C ASN A 9 -3.53 1.46 13.07
N LEU A 10 -4.06 1.99 11.97
CA LEU A 10 -3.50 3.17 11.30
C LEU A 10 -3.39 4.39 12.24
N SER A 11 -4.37 4.61 13.12
CA SER A 11 -4.34 5.69 14.11
C SER A 11 -3.34 5.47 15.26
N LYS A 12 -2.69 4.31 15.32
CA LYS A 12 -1.70 3.93 16.35
C LYS A 12 -0.28 3.85 15.79
N LEU A 13 -0.07 4.25 14.54
CA LEU A 13 1.27 4.28 13.96
C LEU A 13 2.16 5.26 14.74
N PRO A 14 3.48 5.00 14.79
CA PRO A 14 4.44 5.99 15.31
C PRO A 14 4.28 7.33 14.58
N ALA A 15 4.57 8.43 15.27
CA ALA A 15 4.36 9.78 14.74
C ALA A 15 5.18 10.06 13.45
N GLU A 16 6.29 9.36 13.29
CA GLU A 16 7.21 9.46 12.14
C GLU A 16 6.75 8.63 10.94
N VAL A 17 5.72 7.79 11.08
CA VAL A 17 5.21 6.93 10.01
C VAL A 17 3.94 7.56 9.43
N ALA A 18 4.03 8.02 8.19
CA ALA A 18 2.86 8.48 7.45
C ALA A 18 1.87 7.33 7.19
N GLY A 19 0.58 7.66 7.20
CA GLY A 19 -0.49 6.76 6.78
C GLY A 19 -1.45 7.46 5.81
N PRO A 20 -2.30 6.71 5.10
CA PRO A 20 -3.30 7.28 4.20
C PRO A 20 -4.21 8.29 4.89
N ASN A 21 -4.38 9.46 4.31
CA ASN A 21 -5.29 10.51 4.79
C ASN A 21 -6.70 10.45 4.15
N TYR A 22 -6.93 9.45 3.31
CA TYR A 22 -8.17 9.23 2.56
C TYR A 22 -8.91 7.97 3.03
N ASP A 23 -10.24 7.94 2.82
CA ASP A 23 -11.04 6.75 3.14
C ASP A 23 -10.84 5.65 2.08
N ARG A 24 -10.00 4.68 2.42
CA ARG A 24 -9.70 3.52 1.57
C ARG A 24 -10.96 2.73 1.17
N ALA A 25 -12.03 2.74 1.96
CA ALA A 25 -13.26 2.03 1.65
C ALA A 25 -14.07 2.69 0.53
N THR A 26 -13.78 3.96 0.20
CA THR A 26 -14.44 4.71 -0.88
C THR A 26 -13.78 4.55 -2.24
N LEU A 27 -12.55 4.02 -2.26
CA LEU A 27 -11.80 3.78 -3.48
C LEU A 27 -12.54 2.81 -4.41
N LYS A 28 -12.45 3.06 -5.72
CA LYS A 28 -12.95 2.18 -6.77
C LYS A 28 -11.80 1.70 -7.63
N ALA A 29 -11.87 0.44 -8.02
CA ALA A 29 -10.87 -0.18 -8.88
C ALA A 29 -10.92 0.42 -10.29
N GLY A 30 -9.76 0.85 -10.79
CA GLY A 30 -9.56 1.31 -12.16
C GLY A 30 -8.37 0.64 -12.87
N ILE A 31 -7.52 -0.08 -12.12
CA ILE A 31 -6.30 -0.71 -12.65
C ILE A 31 -6.23 -2.16 -12.19
N VAL A 32 -5.99 -3.08 -13.12
CA VAL A 32 -5.54 -4.44 -12.80
C VAL A 32 -4.02 -4.50 -12.98
N HIS A 33 -3.28 -4.84 -11.93
CA HIS A 33 -1.83 -4.95 -11.97
C HIS A 33 -1.39 -6.41 -11.90
N PHE A 34 -0.78 -6.92 -12.97
CA PHE A 34 -0.22 -8.26 -13.02
C PHE A 34 1.19 -8.27 -12.43
N GLY A 35 1.42 -9.08 -11.40
CA GLY A 35 2.73 -9.17 -10.75
C GLY A 35 2.92 -8.17 -9.61
N VAL A 36 2.40 -8.47 -8.41
CA VAL A 36 2.46 -7.56 -7.24
C VAL A 36 3.83 -7.66 -6.53
N GLY A 37 4.87 -7.22 -7.22
CA GLY A 37 6.26 -7.28 -6.76
C GLY A 37 6.69 -6.10 -5.88
N ASN A 38 7.97 -6.11 -5.49
CA ASN A 38 8.58 -5.02 -4.72
C ASN A 38 8.58 -3.71 -5.50
N PHE A 39 9.01 -3.73 -6.77
CA PHE A 39 9.06 -2.54 -7.61
C PHE A 39 7.68 -1.89 -7.78
N HIS A 40 6.64 -2.70 -7.94
CA HIS A 40 5.29 -2.17 -8.05
C HIS A 40 4.86 -1.39 -6.81
N ARG A 41 5.04 -2.01 -5.64
CA ARG A 41 4.64 -1.44 -4.35
C ARG A 41 5.50 -0.24 -3.96
N SER A 42 6.75 -0.17 -4.38
CA SER A 42 7.65 0.96 -4.12
C SER A 42 7.62 2.05 -5.18
N HIS A 43 6.79 1.93 -6.23
CA HIS A 43 6.76 2.89 -7.34
C HIS A 43 5.34 3.24 -7.75
N GLN A 44 4.63 2.41 -8.53
CA GLN A 44 3.31 2.80 -9.04
C GLN A 44 2.27 2.94 -7.93
N ALA A 45 2.32 2.07 -6.92
CA ALA A 45 1.43 2.16 -5.77
C ALA A 45 1.67 3.42 -4.93
N VAL A 46 2.93 3.89 -4.83
CA VAL A 46 3.28 5.13 -4.10
C VAL A 46 2.66 6.34 -4.79
N TYR A 47 2.80 6.47 -6.12
CA TYR A 47 2.18 7.57 -6.86
C TYR A 47 0.65 7.58 -6.78
N LEU A 48 0.01 6.41 -6.73
CA LEU A 48 -1.44 6.33 -6.51
C LEU A 48 -1.82 6.73 -5.09
N ASP A 49 -1.04 6.32 -4.08
CA ASP A 49 -1.26 6.75 -2.69
C ASP A 49 -1.16 8.28 -2.57
N ASP A 50 -0.12 8.90 -3.15
CA ASP A 50 0.03 10.36 -3.20
C ASP A 50 -1.15 11.04 -3.89
N LEU A 51 -1.59 10.51 -5.04
CA LEU A 51 -2.74 11.01 -5.77
C LEU A 51 -4.01 10.96 -4.92
N PHE A 52 -4.26 9.84 -4.24
CA PHE A 52 -5.43 9.67 -3.39
C PHE A 52 -5.36 10.58 -2.17
N ASN A 53 -4.17 10.77 -1.59
CA ASN A 53 -3.92 11.70 -0.49
C ASN A 53 -4.16 13.17 -0.87
N SER A 54 -4.06 13.51 -2.16
CA SER A 54 -4.43 14.83 -2.68
C SER A 54 -5.94 15.02 -2.95
N GLY A 55 -6.74 13.98 -2.69
CA GLY A 55 -8.21 14.03 -2.81
C GLY A 55 -8.75 13.80 -4.23
N ILE A 56 -7.93 13.30 -5.16
CA ILE A 56 -8.31 13.05 -6.56
C ILE A 56 -8.01 11.61 -6.98
N GLY A 57 -8.62 11.17 -8.09
CA GLY A 57 -8.33 9.88 -8.73
C GLY A 57 -8.76 8.64 -7.94
N HIS A 58 -9.70 8.76 -7.00
CA HIS A 58 -10.18 7.64 -6.16
C HIS A 58 -10.86 6.50 -6.95
N ASP A 59 -10.99 6.64 -8.27
CA ASP A 59 -11.45 5.62 -9.22
C ASP A 59 -10.32 4.82 -9.90
N TRP A 60 -9.06 5.08 -9.56
CA TRP A 60 -7.87 4.41 -10.12
C TRP A 60 -7.24 3.36 -9.19
N ALA A 61 -7.98 2.86 -8.19
CA ALA A 61 -7.43 1.90 -7.24
C ALA A 61 -7.03 0.57 -7.92
N LEU A 62 -6.09 -0.12 -7.28
CA LEU A 62 -5.47 -1.33 -7.81
C LEU A 62 -6.27 -2.59 -7.43
N ILE A 63 -6.41 -3.49 -8.39
CA ILE A 63 -6.63 -4.91 -8.15
C ILE A 63 -5.35 -5.65 -8.53
N GLY A 64 -4.68 -6.24 -7.55
CA GLY A 64 -3.50 -7.06 -7.77
C GLY A 64 -3.86 -8.44 -8.33
N ALA A 65 -3.24 -8.82 -9.45
CA ALA A 65 -3.42 -10.12 -10.09
C ALA A 65 -2.10 -10.91 -10.04
N GLY A 66 -2.09 -11.96 -9.20
CA GLY A 66 -1.03 -12.97 -9.24
C GLY A 66 -1.32 -14.01 -10.31
N VAL A 67 -0.32 -14.37 -11.10
CA VAL A 67 -0.42 -15.29 -12.25
C VAL A 67 0.33 -16.60 -12.05
N PHE A 68 1.08 -16.76 -10.96
CA PHE A 68 1.76 -18.02 -10.61
C PHE A 68 1.81 -18.28 -9.09
N ASP A 69 2.03 -19.54 -8.70
CA ASP A 69 1.92 -19.99 -7.31
C ASP A 69 2.86 -19.28 -6.33
N GLY A 70 4.04 -18.86 -6.80
CA GLY A 70 5.03 -18.15 -5.96
C GLY A 70 4.50 -16.83 -5.39
N GLU A 71 3.47 -16.24 -5.98
CA GLU A 71 2.89 -14.97 -5.53
C GLU A 71 1.89 -15.13 -4.39
N LYS A 72 1.42 -16.36 -4.12
CA LYS A 72 0.44 -16.65 -3.06
C LYS A 72 0.95 -16.22 -1.68
N ILE A 73 2.24 -16.41 -1.41
CA ILE A 73 2.85 -16.03 -0.11
C ILE A 73 2.81 -14.51 0.07
N GLY A 74 3.18 -13.74 -0.95
CA GLY A 74 3.11 -12.28 -0.92
C GLY A 74 1.68 -11.78 -0.77
N ARG A 75 0.75 -12.38 -1.52
CA ARG A 75 -0.69 -12.08 -1.43
C ARG A 75 -1.22 -12.30 -0.02
N GLY A 76 -0.93 -13.46 0.60
CA GLY A 76 -1.38 -13.77 1.96
C GLY A 76 -0.87 -12.77 3.00
N LYS A 77 0.41 -12.36 2.90
CA LYS A 77 0.97 -11.33 3.78
C LYS A 77 0.27 -9.98 3.65
N LEU A 78 -0.09 -9.56 2.43
CA LEU A 78 -0.82 -8.33 2.21
C LEU A 78 -2.27 -8.44 2.71
N GLU A 79 -2.93 -9.58 2.47
CA GLU A 79 -4.29 -9.86 2.92
C GLU A 79 -4.42 -9.77 4.44
N GLU A 80 -3.46 -10.32 5.20
CA GLU A 80 -3.41 -10.22 6.66
C GLU A 80 -3.25 -8.78 7.20
N GLN A 81 -2.89 -7.83 6.33
CA GLN A 81 -2.68 -6.42 6.66
C GLN A 81 -3.73 -5.53 5.99
N ASP A 82 -4.90 -6.06 5.62
CA ASP A 82 -5.93 -5.35 4.89
C ASP A 82 -5.41 -4.69 3.59
N TRP A 83 -4.49 -5.37 2.91
CA TRP A 83 -3.78 -4.92 1.70
C TRP A 83 -2.86 -3.69 1.89
N LEU A 84 -2.53 -3.35 3.14
CA LEU A 84 -1.56 -2.31 3.46
C LEU A 84 -0.12 -2.83 3.37
N THR A 85 0.80 -1.93 3.07
CA THR A 85 2.25 -2.18 3.11
C THR A 85 2.99 -0.92 3.52
N THR A 86 4.23 -1.07 4.01
CA THR A 86 5.10 0.06 4.34
C THR A 86 6.19 0.15 3.29
N VAL A 87 6.41 1.36 2.78
CA VAL A 87 7.57 1.72 1.96
C VAL A 87 8.52 2.51 2.84
N VAL A 88 9.80 2.17 2.81
CA VAL A 88 10.86 2.89 3.52
C VAL A 88 11.80 3.44 2.48
N GLU A 89 11.90 4.76 2.40
CA GLU A 89 12.88 5.44 1.59
C GLU A 89 14.19 5.54 2.35
N GLN A 90 15.30 5.26 1.66
CA GLN A 90 16.64 5.35 2.23
C GLN A 90 17.54 6.08 1.23
N ASP A 91 18.26 7.07 1.73
CA ASP A 91 19.31 7.76 0.99
C ASP A 91 20.55 7.96 1.88
N SER A 92 21.63 8.49 1.32
CA SER A 92 22.88 8.72 2.07
C SER A 92 22.84 9.90 3.04
N GLY A 93 21.80 10.73 3.00
CA GLY A 93 21.59 11.88 3.90
C GLY A 93 20.70 11.58 5.11
N HIS A 94 20.01 10.43 5.11
CA HIS A 94 19.06 10.01 6.15
C HIS A 94 19.59 8.77 6.92
N MET A 95 20.85 8.81 7.38
CA MET A 95 21.36 7.87 8.40
C MET A 95 21.02 8.34 9.81
#